data_AF-A0A1S4F0T1-F1
#
_entry.id   AF-A0A1S4F0T1-F1
#
_cell.length_a   1.000
_cell.length_b   1.000
_cell.length_c   1.000
_cell.angle_alpha   90.00
_cell.angle_beta   90.00
_cell.angle_gamma   90.00
#
_symmetry.space_group_name_H-M   'P 1'
#
loop_
_entity.id
_entity.type
_entity.pdbx_description
1 polymer ?
#
loop_
_entity_poly.entity_id
_entity_poly.type
_entity_poly.pdbx_seq_one_letter_code
_entity_poly.pdbx_strand_id
1 'polypeptide(L)'
;MGSEIIFILAVTAMFGIVQAAPPDGTTIALLNYREKCINVSGSDEGFYQLFGSIKYAQTCLLDHMEEAYQQGVPEIDEYYETKNDFFANFRLKLNAAVDCFNDVFEGAAKCSTEAYDKLVPILKNVMYGLVELICRNGGELFYDIQTPEFRTCFKLIKKNAFQCRTSEAIRTITYSAFSLEQCREVTDSRNCFKGICSVSAVHDLIDNVYDTLLDATKCQKEIY
;
A
#
# COMPACT_ATOMS: atom_id res chain seq x y z
N MET A 1 -4.08 -4.91 15.89
CA MET A 1 -3.45 -3.82 15.16
C MET A 1 -2.90 -4.49 13.88
N GLY A 2 -3.59 -4.52 12.71
CA GLY A 2 -3.26 -5.57 11.70
C GLY A 2 -4.14 -5.92 10.50
N SER A 3 -4.32 -5.15 9.44
CA SER A 3 -4.47 -3.71 9.15
C SER A 3 -3.55 -2.64 9.73
N GLU A 4 -2.48 -2.94 10.43
CA GLU A 4 -1.61 -1.88 10.94
C GLU A 4 -1.07 -1.01 9.86
N ILE A 5 -0.99 -1.61 8.70
CA ILE A 5 -0.62 -1.09 7.44
C ILE A 5 -1.57 -1.81 6.45
N ILE A 6 -2.66 -1.28 5.88
CA ILE A 6 -2.80 0.02 5.23
C ILE A 6 -1.46 0.71 5.17
N PHE A 7 -1.19 1.80 5.92
CA PHE A 7 0.05 2.50 6.44
C PHE A 7 1.31 2.55 5.55
N ILE A 8 1.37 1.64 4.63
CA ILE A 8 1.63 1.82 3.24
C ILE A 8 0.22 1.81 2.56
N LEU A 9 -0.31 0.74 1.94
CA LEU A 9 -1.48 0.75 1.01
C LEU A 9 -1.24 1.65 -0.21
N ALA A 10 0.01 2.11 -0.30
CA ALA A 10 0.32 3.51 -0.46
C ALA A 10 1.53 3.81 0.46
N VAL A 11 2.79 3.87 0.04
CA VAL A 11 3.68 4.86 0.71
C VAL A 11 3.18 6.25 0.23
N THR A 12 1.87 6.49 0.42
CA THR A 12 0.93 7.39 -0.24
C THR A 12 0.75 7.16 -1.74
N ALA A 13 0.27 6.00 -2.23
CA ALA A 13 0.29 5.66 -3.66
C ALA A 13 1.63 6.11 -4.29
N MET A 14 2.71 5.90 -3.53
CA MET A 14 4.07 6.42 -3.70
C MET A 14 4.23 7.78 -4.41
N PHE A 15 3.42 8.78 -4.05
CA PHE A 15 3.52 10.22 -4.36
C PHE A 15 2.65 10.87 -5.45
N GLY A 16 1.41 10.43 -5.68
CA GLY A 16 0.36 11.40 -6.04
C GLY A 16 -0.17 12.00 -4.72
N ILE A 17 0.32 13.10 -4.14
CA ILE A 17 0.62 14.46 -4.62
C ILE A 17 1.86 14.89 -3.79
N VAL A 18 2.86 15.60 -4.32
CA VAL A 18 4.06 16.11 -3.57
C VAL A 18 3.72 16.97 -2.32
N GLN A 19 2.47 17.16 -1.93
CA GLN A 19 2.11 17.98 -0.78
C GLN A 19 0.97 17.40 0.08
N ALA A 20 1.04 17.84 1.35
CA ALA A 20 0.03 17.76 2.41
C ALA A 20 0.02 16.47 3.25
N ALA A 21 0.92 16.45 4.24
CA ALA A 21 0.53 15.98 5.56
C ALA A 21 -0.65 16.82 6.09
N PRO A 22 -1.59 16.21 6.84
CA PRO A 22 -2.29 16.96 7.88
C PRO A 22 -1.99 16.39 9.28
N PRO A 23 -1.75 17.26 10.26
CA PRO A 23 -1.51 16.90 11.65
C PRO A 23 -2.83 16.70 12.42
N ASP A 24 -2.70 16.16 13.63
CA ASP A 24 -3.66 16.20 14.76
C ASP A 24 -4.32 14.85 15.11
N GLY A 25 -4.64 14.00 14.13
CA GLY A 25 -5.05 12.60 14.36
C GLY A 25 -3.90 11.59 14.45
N THR A 26 -2.68 12.03 14.16
CA THR A 26 -1.50 11.19 13.90
C THR A 26 -0.80 10.74 15.17
N THR A 27 -0.73 11.58 16.21
CA THR A 27 0.07 11.28 17.41
C THR A 27 -0.46 10.09 18.21
N ILE A 28 -1.77 10.00 18.46
CA ILE A 28 -2.35 8.88 19.22
C ILE A 28 -2.21 7.57 18.44
N ALA A 29 -2.42 7.60 17.13
CA ALA A 29 -2.25 6.42 16.28
C ALA A 29 -0.79 5.95 16.24
N LEU A 30 0.17 6.89 16.17
CA LEU A 30 1.60 6.60 16.23
C LEU A 30 2.03 6.03 17.60
N LEU A 31 1.51 6.58 18.69
CA LEU A 31 1.78 6.10 20.04
C LEU A 31 1.24 4.67 20.25
N ASN A 32 0.00 4.42 19.84
CA ASN A 32 -0.56 3.08 19.86
C ASN A 32 0.26 2.13 18.97
N TYR A 33 0.76 2.63 17.83
CA TYR A 33 1.59 1.82 16.94
C TYR A 33 2.91 1.42 17.60
N ARG A 34 3.57 2.38 18.24
CA ARG A 34 4.80 2.14 19.01
C ARG A 34 4.56 1.14 20.14
N GLU A 35 3.46 1.31 20.89
CA GLU A 35 3.15 0.45 22.03
C GLU A 35 2.97 -1.01 21.62
N LYS A 36 2.23 -1.32 20.56
CA LYS A 36 2.19 -2.72 20.13
C LYS A 36 3.54 -3.19 19.58
N CYS A 37 4.28 -2.37 18.85
CA CYS A 37 5.60 -2.80 18.36
C CYS A 37 6.48 -3.27 19.54
N ILE A 38 6.43 -2.55 20.67
CA ILE A 38 7.06 -2.95 21.93
C ILE A 38 6.43 -4.24 22.48
N ASN A 39 5.10 -4.36 22.50
CA ASN A 39 4.43 -5.57 23.01
C ASN A 39 4.75 -6.83 22.20
N VAL A 40 5.04 -6.70 20.90
CA VAL A 40 5.36 -7.82 20.01
C VAL A 40 6.85 -8.17 20.04
N SER A 41 7.72 -7.17 19.93
CA SER A 41 9.16 -7.37 19.75
C SER A 41 9.98 -7.21 21.04
N GLY A 42 9.39 -6.64 22.09
CA GLY A 42 10.11 -6.21 23.29
C GLY A 42 10.88 -4.90 23.11
N SER A 43 10.79 -4.23 21.95
CA SER A 43 11.58 -3.04 21.59
C SER A 43 10.77 -2.06 20.73
N ASP A 44 11.22 -0.81 20.64
CA ASP A 44 10.73 0.18 19.67
C ASP A 44 11.66 0.36 18.46
N GLU A 45 12.66 -0.50 18.28
CA GLU A 45 13.58 -0.48 17.15
C GLU A 45 12.85 -0.54 15.80
N GLY A 46 11.91 -1.48 15.65
CA GLY A 46 11.12 -1.62 14.43
C GLY A 46 10.30 -0.37 14.10
N PHE A 47 9.78 0.30 15.14
CA PHE A 47 9.05 1.55 15.01
C PHE A 47 9.93 2.65 14.42
N TYR A 48 11.12 2.86 15.00
CA TYR A 48 12.03 3.90 14.54
C TYR A 48 12.65 3.60 13.18
N GLN A 49 12.97 2.33 12.88
CA GLN A 49 13.42 1.94 11.55
C GLN A 49 12.35 2.22 10.50
N LEU A 50 11.12 1.77 10.75
CA LEU A 50 10.00 1.96 9.83
C LEU A 50 9.79 3.44 9.46
N PHE A 51 9.63 4.30 10.46
CA PHE A 51 9.34 5.71 10.23
C PHE A 51 10.57 6.53 9.83
N GLY A 52 11.76 6.15 10.31
CA GLY A 52 13.02 6.78 9.96
C GLY A 52 13.39 6.56 8.50
N SER A 53 13.07 5.39 7.94
CA SER A 53 13.45 5.02 6.57
C SER A 53 12.50 5.55 5.48
N ILE A 54 11.32 6.08 5.84
CA ILE A 54 10.36 6.62 4.85
C ILE A 54 11.02 7.70 4.00
N LYS A 55 11.66 8.70 4.60
CA LYS A 55 12.26 9.82 3.85
C LYS A 55 13.37 9.35 2.89
N TYR A 56 14.14 8.35 3.30
CA TYR A 56 15.17 7.77 2.44
C TYR A 56 14.55 7.03 1.25
N ALA A 57 13.56 6.16 1.50
CA ALA A 57 12.86 5.42 0.46
C ALA A 57 12.23 6.36 -0.59
N GLN A 58 11.69 7.48 -0.09
CA GLN A 58 11.13 8.56 -0.90
C GLN A 58 12.16 9.20 -1.84
N THR A 59 13.32 9.59 -1.33
CA THR A 59 14.40 10.16 -2.14
C THR A 59 14.92 9.15 -3.16
N CYS A 60 15.18 7.91 -2.74
CA CYS A 60 15.62 6.83 -3.62
C CYS A 60 14.64 6.60 -4.79
N LEU A 61 13.34 6.58 -4.52
CA LEU A 61 12.32 6.47 -5.57
C LEU A 61 12.40 7.62 -6.57
N LEU A 62 12.52 8.87 -6.09
CA LEU A 62 12.61 10.03 -6.98
C LEU A 62 13.85 9.99 -7.87
N ASP A 63 14.99 9.54 -7.34
CA ASP A 63 16.23 9.39 -8.11
C ASP A 63 16.07 8.37 -9.25
N HIS A 64 15.37 7.26 -9.00
CA HIS A 64 15.05 6.27 -10.06
C HIS A 64 14.13 6.82 -11.14
N MET A 65 13.27 7.78 -10.80
CA MET A 65 12.23 8.34 -11.68
C MET A 65 12.65 9.65 -12.36
N GLU A 66 13.78 10.24 -11.98
CA GLU A 66 14.23 11.56 -12.46
C GLU A 66 14.21 11.66 -13.99
N GLU A 67 14.81 10.68 -14.68
CA GLU A 67 14.86 10.65 -16.15
C GLU A 67 13.45 10.59 -16.77
N ALA A 68 12.54 9.80 -16.19
CA ALA A 68 11.18 9.68 -16.72
C ALA A 68 10.39 10.98 -16.55
N TYR A 69 10.62 11.71 -15.44
CA TYR A 69 10.02 13.04 -15.25
C TYR A 69 10.62 14.09 -16.18
N GLN A 70 11.92 14.02 -16.46
CA GLN A 70 12.58 14.91 -17.42
C GLN A 70 12.09 14.69 -18.87
N GLN A 71 11.77 13.44 -19.24
CA GLN A 71 11.16 13.12 -20.53
C GLN A 71 9.73 13.67 -20.68
N GLY A 72 9.06 13.94 -19.57
CA GLY A 72 7.66 14.37 -19.54
C GLY A 72 6.71 13.19 -19.68
N VAL A 73 5.67 13.16 -18.83
CA VAL A 73 4.61 12.15 -18.96
C VAL A 73 3.72 12.54 -20.15
N PRO A 74 3.42 11.60 -21.07
CA PRO A 74 2.48 11.81 -22.16
C PRO A 74 1.15 12.42 -21.72
N GLU A 75 0.51 13.20 -22.59
CA GLU A 75 -0.82 13.73 -22.32
C GLU A 75 -1.88 12.61 -22.37
N ILE A 76 -3.02 12.80 -21.70
CA ILE A 76 -4.05 11.74 -21.60
C ILE A 76 -4.65 11.36 -22.96
N ASP A 77 -4.75 12.32 -23.87
CA ASP A 77 -5.30 12.19 -25.23
C ASP A 77 -4.23 11.84 -26.28
N GLU A 78 -2.98 11.65 -25.86
CA GLU A 78 -1.91 11.17 -26.72
C GLU A 78 -2.17 9.73 -27.20
N TYR A 79 -1.57 9.37 -28.34
CA TYR A 79 -1.79 8.09 -28.98
C TYR A 79 -1.41 6.92 -28.05
N TYR A 80 -2.22 5.86 -28.07
CA TYR A 80 -2.06 4.72 -27.17
C TYR A 80 -0.68 4.09 -27.25
N GLU A 81 -0.11 3.90 -28.44
CA GLU A 81 1.23 3.30 -28.59
C GLU A 81 2.30 4.16 -27.90
N THR A 82 2.26 5.48 -28.05
CA THR A 82 3.20 6.41 -27.37
C THR A 82 3.09 6.30 -25.86
N LYS A 83 1.87 6.31 -25.31
CA LYS A 83 1.65 6.13 -23.87
C LYS A 83 2.14 4.76 -23.41
N ASN A 84 1.83 3.71 -24.17
CA ASN A 84 2.20 2.34 -23.81
C ASN A 84 3.72 2.16 -23.77
N ASP A 85 4.45 2.72 -24.73
CA ASP A 85 5.92 2.68 -24.76
C ASP A 85 6.53 3.46 -23.58
N PHE A 86 6.00 4.65 -23.27
CA PHE A 86 6.40 5.41 -22.09
C PHE A 86 6.17 4.59 -20.80
N PHE A 87 4.97 4.06 -20.60
CA PHE A 87 4.62 3.34 -19.38
C PHE A 87 5.34 1.98 -19.26
N ALA A 88 5.76 1.37 -20.37
CA ALA A 88 6.64 0.21 -20.35
C ALA A 88 8.03 0.55 -19.75
N ASN A 89 8.64 1.66 -20.16
CA ASN A 89 9.91 2.11 -19.58
C ASN A 89 9.73 2.61 -18.13
N PHE A 90 8.66 3.36 -17.87
CA PHE A 90 8.29 3.84 -16.54
C PHE A 90 8.15 2.68 -15.54
N ARG A 91 7.52 1.58 -15.96
CA ARG A 91 7.38 0.35 -15.17
C ARG A 91 8.73 -0.25 -14.77
N LEU A 92 9.69 -0.31 -15.68
CA LEU A 92 11.03 -0.86 -15.39
C LEU A 92 11.72 -0.06 -14.27
N LYS A 93 11.62 1.27 -14.33
CA LYS A 93 12.17 2.17 -13.30
C LYS A 93 11.47 2.01 -11.96
N LEU A 94 10.13 1.96 -11.96
CA LEU A 94 9.35 1.73 -10.74
C LEU A 94 9.63 0.38 -10.09
N ASN A 95 9.76 -0.69 -10.89
CA ASN A 95 10.10 -2.02 -10.38
C ASN A 95 11.49 -2.04 -9.71
N ALA A 96 12.48 -1.35 -10.30
CA ALA A 96 13.79 -1.20 -9.67
C ALA A 96 13.72 -0.40 -8.36
N ALA A 97 12.84 0.60 -8.29
CA ALA A 97 12.65 1.43 -7.10
C ALA A 97 11.89 0.73 -5.96
N VAL A 98 11.32 -0.47 -6.15
CA VAL A 98 10.68 -1.21 -5.04
C VAL A 98 11.68 -1.52 -3.93
N ASP A 99 12.94 -1.74 -4.26
CA ASP A 99 13.99 -2.01 -3.26
C ASP A 99 14.33 -0.78 -2.39
N CYS A 100 13.96 0.43 -2.80
CA CYS A 100 14.06 1.63 -1.96
C CYS A 100 13.28 1.50 -0.65
N PHE A 101 12.29 0.60 -0.60
CA PHE A 101 11.40 0.40 0.54
C PHE A 101 11.81 -0.76 1.44
N ASN A 102 12.96 -1.40 1.18
CA ASN A 102 13.42 -2.56 1.96
C ASN A 102 13.42 -2.26 3.46
N ASP A 103 14.13 -1.23 3.91
CA ASP A 103 14.21 -0.85 5.33
C ASP A 103 12.85 -0.53 5.96
N VAL A 104 11.93 0.02 5.17
CA VAL A 104 10.55 0.28 5.60
C VAL A 104 9.83 -1.05 5.85
N PHE A 105 9.95 -2.01 4.94
CA PHE A 105 9.39 -3.35 5.11
C PHE A 105 10.01 -4.10 6.28
N GLU A 106 11.33 -3.97 6.48
CA GLU A 106 12.01 -4.62 7.61
C GLU A 106 11.52 -4.06 8.95
N GLY A 107 11.39 -2.73 9.06
CA GLY A 107 10.85 -2.07 10.25
C GLY A 107 9.42 -2.52 10.55
N ALA A 108 8.57 -2.61 9.52
CA ALA A 108 7.20 -3.14 9.65
C ALA A 108 7.19 -4.60 10.13
N ALA A 109 8.07 -5.44 9.59
CA ALA A 109 8.20 -6.84 10.00
C ALA A 109 8.63 -6.99 11.46
N LYS A 110 9.56 -6.15 11.94
CA LYS A 110 9.96 -6.14 13.35
C LYS A 110 8.81 -5.81 14.32
N CYS A 111 7.80 -5.06 13.88
CA CYS A 111 6.61 -4.75 14.69
C CYS A 111 5.46 -5.76 14.50
N SER A 112 5.65 -6.81 13.71
CA SER A 112 4.65 -7.82 13.39
C SER A 112 4.93 -9.15 14.09
N THR A 113 3.89 -9.96 14.28
CA THR A 113 4.01 -11.35 14.73
C THR A 113 4.37 -12.30 13.58
N GLU A 114 4.33 -11.81 12.34
CA GLU A 114 4.79 -12.53 11.15
C GLU A 114 6.31 -12.48 11.05
N ALA A 115 6.93 -13.60 10.69
CA ALA A 115 8.37 -13.66 10.50
C ALA A 115 8.81 -12.78 9.31
N TYR A 116 9.98 -12.17 9.43
CA TYR A 116 10.57 -11.27 8.42
C TYR A 116 10.60 -11.90 7.01
N ASP A 117 11.06 -13.15 6.93
CA ASP A 117 11.20 -13.93 5.70
C ASP A 117 9.86 -14.23 5.01
N LYS A 118 8.74 -14.01 5.71
CA LYS A 118 7.39 -14.15 5.17
C LYS A 118 6.73 -12.81 4.88
N LEU A 119 6.86 -11.83 5.77
CA LEU A 119 6.15 -10.55 5.61
C LEU A 119 6.77 -9.67 4.51
N VAL A 120 8.10 -9.58 4.45
CA VAL A 120 8.77 -8.70 3.47
C VAL A 120 8.44 -9.09 2.02
N PRO A 121 8.48 -10.37 1.62
CA PRO A 121 8.07 -10.78 0.28
C PRO A 121 6.61 -10.41 -0.06
N ILE A 122 5.69 -10.55 0.90
CA ILE A 122 4.28 -10.17 0.71
C ILE A 122 4.17 -8.67 0.43
N LEU A 123 4.87 -7.84 1.23
CA LEU A 123 4.88 -6.39 1.04
C LEU A 123 5.49 -5.99 -0.31
N LYS A 124 6.57 -6.65 -0.76
CA LYS A 124 7.13 -6.44 -2.10
C LYS A 124 6.14 -6.79 -3.20
N ASN A 125 5.44 -7.92 -3.08
CA ASN A 125 4.45 -8.34 -4.06
C ASN A 125 3.30 -7.33 -4.18
N VAL A 126 2.85 -6.75 -3.06
CA VAL A 126 1.85 -5.67 -3.08
C VAL A 126 2.37 -4.48 -3.90
N MET A 127 3.63 -4.08 -3.70
CA MET A 127 4.23 -2.97 -4.43
C MET A 127 4.38 -3.26 -5.92
N TYR A 128 4.84 -4.45 -6.30
CA TYR A 128 4.92 -4.85 -7.70
C TYR A 128 3.54 -4.87 -8.36
N GLY A 129 2.50 -5.34 -7.66
CA GLY A 129 1.12 -5.27 -8.14
C GLY A 129 0.62 -3.84 -8.36
N LEU A 130 0.99 -2.89 -7.48
CA LEU A 130 0.67 -1.47 -7.68
C LEU A 130 1.41 -0.88 -8.89
N VAL A 131 2.67 -1.25 -9.11
CA VAL A 131 3.43 -0.82 -10.29
C VAL A 131 2.78 -1.36 -11.57
N GLU A 132 2.36 -2.63 -11.58
CA GLU A 132 1.59 -3.20 -12.70
C GLU A 132 0.36 -2.38 -13.00
N LEU A 133 -0.44 -2.12 -11.95
CA LEU A 133 -1.72 -1.45 -12.06
C LEU A 133 -1.57 -0.01 -12.58
N ILE A 134 -0.55 0.71 -12.11
CA ILE A 134 -0.24 2.08 -12.56
C ILE A 134 0.16 2.10 -14.05
N CYS A 135 0.89 1.10 -14.52
CA CYS A 135 1.43 1.09 -15.88
C CYS A 135 0.50 0.42 -16.91
N ARG A 136 -0.54 -0.29 -16.43
CA ARG A 136 -1.51 -0.99 -17.28
C ARG A 136 -2.29 0.00 -18.17
N ASN A 137 -2.73 -0.47 -19.33
CA ASN A 137 -3.58 0.28 -20.28
C ASN A 137 -3.01 1.66 -20.68
N GLY A 138 -1.69 1.76 -20.86
CA GLY A 138 -1.07 3.05 -21.18
C GLY A 138 -1.18 4.07 -20.05
N GLY A 139 -1.16 3.58 -18.80
CA GLY A 139 -1.16 4.43 -17.61
C GLY A 139 -2.51 4.98 -17.18
N GLU A 140 -3.61 4.34 -17.55
CA GLU A 140 -4.97 4.82 -17.24
C GLU A 140 -5.12 5.18 -15.75
N LEU A 141 -4.70 4.29 -14.84
CA LEU A 141 -4.73 4.57 -13.41
C LEU A 141 -3.89 5.80 -13.02
N PHE A 142 -2.72 6.00 -13.66
CA PHE A 142 -1.87 7.16 -13.38
C PHE A 142 -2.61 8.49 -13.60
N TYR A 143 -3.48 8.57 -14.60
CA TYR A 143 -4.31 9.76 -14.83
C TYR A 143 -5.50 9.81 -13.86
N ASP A 144 -6.18 8.69 -13.65
CA ASP A 144 -7.36 8.61 -12.78
C ASP A 144 -7.08 9.07 -11.34
N ILE A 145 -5.91 8.73 -10.78
CA ILE A 145 -5.55 9.12 -9.41
C ILE A 145 -5.33 10.62 -9.25
N GLN A 146 -5.17 11.37 -10.34
CA GLN A 146 -4.98 12.82 -10.33
C GLN A 146 -6.31 13.58 -10.31
N THR A 147 -7.43 12.90 -10.57
CA THR A 147 -8.76 13.51 -10.65
C THR A 147 -9.24 14.05 -9.30
N PRO A 148 -10.08 15.11 -9.29
CA PRO A 148 -10.76 15.58 -8.08
C PRO A 148 -11.63 14.51 -7.40
N GLU A 149 -12.26 13.64 -8.18
CA GLU A 149 -13.13 12.55 -7.73
C GLU A 149 -12.33 11.55 -6.89
N PHE A 150 -11.18 11.10 -7.41
CA PHE A 150 -10.27 10.22 -6.70
C PHE A 150 -9.81 10.85 -5.38
N ARG A 151 -9.33 12.10 -5.41
CA ARG A 151 -8.85 12.82 -4.22
C ARG A 151 -9.94 12.98 -3.16
N THR A 152 -11.17 13.22 -3.57
CA THR A 152 -12.32 13.33 -2.68
C THR A 152 -12.64 11.99 -2.04
N CYS A 153 -12.71 10.92 -2.84
CA CYS A 153 -12.92 9.58 -2.29
C CYS A 153 -11.80 9.18 -1.32
N PHE A 154 -10.54 9.41 -1.68
CA PHE A 154 -9.41 9.02 -0.83
C PHE A 154 -9.43 9.73 0.53
N LYS A 155 -9.91 10.99 0.58
CA LYS A 155 -10.16 11.69 1.86
C LYS A 155 -11.26 11.02 2.68
N LEU A 156 -12.35 10.56 2.05
CA LEU A 156 -13.42 9.83 2.74
C LEU A 156 -12.91 8.50 3.29
N ILE A 157 -12.07 7.77 2.53
CA ILE A 157 -11.43 6.56 3.01
C ILE A 157 -10.58 6.85 4.24
N LYS A 158 -9.69 7.86 4.18
CA LYS A 158 -8.87 8.24 5.34
C LYS A 158 -9.70 8.53 6.59
N LYS A 159 -10.83 9.23 6.43
CA LYS A 159 -11.72 9.58 7.54
C LYS A 159 -12.45 8.37 8.14
N ASN A 160 -12.86 7.41 7.30
CA ASN A 160 -13.70 6.29 7.72
C ASN A 160 -12.94 4.96 7.85
N ALA A 161 -11.64 4.94 7.56
CA ALA A 161 -10.83 3.72 7.53
C ALA A 161 -10.88 2.91 8.84
N PHE A 162 -11.12 3.56 9.98
CA PHE A 162 -11.22 2.88 11.27
C PHE A 162 -12.44 1.95 11.36
N GLN A 163 -13.53 2.26 10.66
CA GLN A 163 -14.78 1.49 10.68
C GLN A 163 -14.67 0.19 9.89
N CYS A 164 -13.80 0.17 8.87
CA CYS A 164 -13.56 -0.99 8.01
C CYS A 164 -12.42 -1.88 8.50
N ARG A 165 -11.89 -1.67 9.70
CA ARG A 165 -10.75 -2.47 10.20
C ARG A 165 -11.19 -3.86 10.62
N THR A 166 -10.33 -4.84 10.32
CA THR A 166 -10.35 -6.14 11.00
C THR A 166 -10.16 -5.99 12.51
N SER A 167 -10.56 -7.01 13.25
CA SER A 167 -10.57 -7.19 14.69
C SER A 167 -9.17 -7.42 15.23
N GLU A 168 -8.93 -7.07 16.49
CA GLU A 168 -7.62 -7.22 17.12
C GLU A 168 -7.07 -8.64 17.11
N ALA A 169 -7.96 -9.64 17.06
CA ALA A 169 -7.60 -11.06 17.01
C ALA A 169 -6.95 -11.47 15.68
N ILE A 170 -7.48 -11.04 14.53
CA ILE A 170 -6.84 -11.31 13.23
C ILE A 170 -5.49 -10.61 13.13
N ARG A 171 -5.46 -9.41 13.68
CA ARG A 171 -4.36 -8.48 13.57
C ARG A 171 -3.06 -8.92 14.26
N THR A 172 -3.11 -9.96 15.09
CA THR A 172 -1.96 -10.52 15.82
C THR A 172 -1.58 -11.92 15.35
N ILE A 173 -2.33 -12.48 14.40
CA ILE A 173 -2.14 -13.85 13.92
C ILE A 173 -1.30 -13.84 12.65
N THR A 174 -0.40 -14.82 12.55
CA THR A 174 0.41 -15.10 11.36
C THR A 174 -0.49 -15.37 10.14
N TYR A 175 -0.28 -14.69 9.03
CA TYR A 175 -1.09 -14.78 7.79
C TYR A 175 -1.23 -16.22 7.28
N SER A 176 -0.19 -17.03 7.46
CA SER A 176 -0.18 -18.45 7.08
C SER A 176 -1.14 -19.36 7.89
N ALA A 177 -1.73 -18.85 8.98
CA ALA A 177 -2.59 -19.59 9.89
C ALA A 177 -4.07 -19.15 9.86
N PHE A 178 -4.47 -18.34 8.88
CA PHE A 178 -5.86 -17.86 8.80
C PHE A 178 -6.85 -19.02 8.62
N SER A 179 -7.88 -19.02 9.46
CA SER A 179 -9.09 -19.83 9.33
C SER A 179 -10.10 -19.17 8.38
N LEU A 180 -11.11 -19.93 7.96
CA LEU A 180 -12.17 -19.44 7.08
C LEU A 180 -12.89 -18.19 7.61
N GLU A 181 -13.15 -18.12 8.92
CA GLU A 181 -13.76 -16.94 9.54
C GLU A 181 -12.87 -15.70 9.40
N GLN A 182 -11.57 -15.88 9.53
CA GLN A 182 -10.60 -14.78 9.40
C GLN A 182 -10.44 -14.34 7.95
N CYS A 183 -10.49 -15.27 7.01
CA CYS A 183 -10.56 -14.98 5.59
C CYS A 183 -11.79 -14.14 5.20
N ARG A 184 -12.96 -14.49 5.77
CA ARG A 184 -14.20 -13.74 5.58
C ARG A 184 -14.08 -12.34 6.14
N GLU A 185 -13.52 -12.17 7.34
CA GLU A 185 -13.38 -10.85 7.93
C GLU A 185 -12.45 -9.93 7.12
N VAL A 186 -11.36 -10.46 6.53
CA VAL A 186 -10.51 -9.71 5.61
C VAL A 186 -11.28 -9.32 4.34
N THR A 187 -12.11 -10.23 3.83
CA THR A 187 -12.99 -9.97 2.68
C THR A 187 -14.05 -8.91 2.98
N ASP A 188 -14.66 -8.95 4.15
CA ASP A 188 -15.65 -7.96 4.60
C ASP A 188 -15.00 -6.59 4.81
N SER A 189 -13.78 -6.57 5.34
CA SER A 189 -12.96 -5.36 5.42
C SER A 189 -12.70 -4.75 4.04
N ARG A 190 -12.28 -5.56 3.05
CA ARG A 190 -12.12 -5.13 1.64
C ARG A 190 -13.41 -4.50 1.10
N ASN A 191 -14.53 -5.21 1.25
CA ASN A 191 -15.83 -4.76 0.74
C ASN A 191 -16.32 -3.49 1.45
N CYS A 192 -16.05 -3.34 2.74
CA CYS A 192 -16.33 -2.11 3.49
C CYS A 192 -15.58 -0.92 2.89
N PHE A 193 -14.28 -1.06 2.61
CA PHE A 193 -13.49 0.01 1.98
C PHE A 193 -14.04 0.40 0.61
N LYS A 194 -14.42 -0.59 -0.21
CA LYS A 194 -15.05 -0.33 -1.52
C LYS A 194 -16.42 0.33 -1.38
N GLY A 195 -17.13 0.10 -0.27
CA GLY A 195 -18.42 0.73 0.02
C GLY A 195 -18.34 2.20 0.44
N ILE A 196 -17.15 2.74 0.77
CA ILE A 196 -17.00 4.15 1.18
C ILE A 196 -17.27 5.10 0.01
N CYS A 197 -16.91 4.72 -1.21
CA CYS A 197 -17.15 5.51 -2.42
C CYS A 197 -17.14 4.60 -3.67
N SER A 198 -17.69 5.10 -4.78
CA SER A 198 -17.81 4.33 -6.02
C SER A 198 -16.81 4.72 -7.12
N VAL A 199 -15.56 5.04 -6.76
CA VAL A 199 -14.50 5.37 -7.74
C VAL A 199 -13.76 4.10 -8.13
N SER A 200 -13.75 3.76 -9.42
CA SER A 200 -13.11 2.54 -9.96
C SER A 200 -11.63 2.46 -9.61
N ALA A 201 -10.86 3.51 -9.84
CA ALA A 201 -9.44 3.57 -9.50
C ALA A 201 -9.15 3.27 -8.02
N VAL A 202 -10.06 3.63 -7.12
CA VAL A 202 -9.94 3.32 -5.70
C VAL A 202 -10.24 1.84 -5.45
N HIS A 203 -11.24 1.27 -6.12
CA HIS A 203 -11.55 -0.15 -6.03
C HIS A 203 -10.40 -1.01 -6.53
N ASP A 204 -9.79 -0.67 -7.67
CA ASP A 204 -8.64 -1.37 -8.23
C ASP A 204 -7.45 -1.38 -7.26
N LEU A 205 -7.17 -0.25 -6.59
CA LEU A 205 -6.13 -0.16 -5.56
C LEU A 205 -6.44 -1.05 -4.35
N ILE A 206 -7.69 -1.04 -3.88
CA ILE A 206 -8.13 -1.86 -2.75
C ILE A 206 -8.01 -3.34 -3.11
N ASP A 207 -8.52 -3.74 -4.27
CA ASP A 207 -8.49 -5.12 -4.73
C ASP A 207 -7.05 -5.62 -4.85
N ASN A 208 -6.15 -4.86 -5.49
CA ASN A 208 -4.74 -5.25 -5.61
C ASN A 208 -4.09 -5.56 -4.24
N VAL A 209 -4.34 -4.73 -3.23
CA VAL A 209 -3.75 -4.93 -1.90
C VAL A 209 -4.39 -6.12 -1.17
N TYR A 210 -5.71 -6.18 -1.11
CA TYR A 210 -6.38 -7.23 -0.36
C TYR A 210 -6.24 -8.59 -1.02
N ASP A 211 -6.29 -8.66 -2.35
CA ASP A 211 -6.15 -9.91 -3.08
C ASP A 211 -4.73 -10.45 -2.94
N THR A 212 -3.70 -9.59 -3.02
CA THR A 212 -2.31 -10.01 -2.74
C THR A 212 -2.15 -10.55 -1.31
N LEU A 213 -2.79 -9.90 -0.32
CA LEU A 213 -2.75 -10.36 1.07
C LEU A 213 -3.48 -11.70 1.24
N LEU A 214 -4.64 -11.87 0.62
CA LEU A 214 -5.41 -13.11 0.65
C LEU A 214 -4.68 -14.25 -0.06
N ASP A 215 -4.01 -13.97 -1.17
CA ASP A 215 -3.18 -14.92 -1.92
C ASP A 215 -1.98 -15.40 -1.12
N ALA A 216 -1.45 -14.55 -0.24
CA ALA A 216 -0.39 -14.92 0.69
C ALA A 216 -0.86 -15.80 1.86
N THR A 217 -2.16 -16.06 1.97
CA THR A 217 -2.76 -16.84 3.06
C THR A 217 -3.35 -18.15 2.53
N LYS A 218 -3.92 -18.98 3.42
CA LYS A 218 -4.69 -20.17 2.99
C LYS A 218 -6.07 -19.86 2.41
N CYS A 219 -6.49 -18.59 2.42
CA CYS A 219 -7.84 -18.17 2.01
C CYS A 219 -8.17 -18.49 0.55
N GLN A 220 -7.17 -18.61 -0.33
CA GLN A 220 -7.35 -19.00 -1.74
C GLN A 220 -8.04 -20.36 -1.92
N LYS A 221 -7.88 -21.31 -0.98
CA LYS A 221 -8.35 -22.69 -1.16
C LYS A 221 -9.78 -22.96 -0.70
N GLU A 222 -10.43 -22.00 -0.04
CA GLU A 222 -11.71 -22.24 0.67
C GLU A 222 -12.84 -21.26 0.30
N ILE A 223 -12.62 -20.33 -0.63
CA ILE A 223 -13.62 -19.32 -1.06
C ILE A 223 -14.24 -19.65 -2.45
N TYR A 224 -13.90 -20.81 -3.03
CA TYR A 224 -14.59 -21.38 -4.21
C TYR A 224 -15.40 -22.61 -3.84
#